data_AF-A0A820C6Z5-F1
#
_entry.id   AF-A0A820C6Z5-F1
#
_cell.length_a   1.000
_cell.length_b   1.000
_cell.length_c   1.000
_cell.angle_alpha   90.00
_cell.angle_beta   90.00
_cell.angle_gamma   90.00
#
_symmetry.space_group_name_H-M   'P 1'
#
loop_
_entity.id
_entity.type
_entity.pdbx_description
1 polymer ?
#
loop_
_entity_poly.entity_id
_entity_poly.type
_entity_poly.pdbx_seq_one_letter_code
_entity_poly.pdbx_strand_id
1 'polypeptide(L)'
;CPEVAVGGIYGVLNRRRGHVFEENHVTGTPMFIVKAYLPVNESFGFTADLRSNTGGQAFPQCVFDHWQVMNQDPFDDSSKIRQIINDIRKRKGLKEGIPPLDDFYDKL
;
A
#
# COMPACT_ATOMS: atom_id res chain seq x y z
N CYS A 1 -7.00 -17.58 9.51
CA CYS A 1 -7.16 -18.45 8.32
C CYS A 1 -6.59 -19.83 8.67
N PRO A 2 -7.03 -20.93 8.04
CA PRO A 2 -6.37 -22.23 8.20
C PRO A 2 -4.93 -22.20 7.66
N GLU A 3 -4.03 -23.02 8.20
CA GLU A 3 -2.61 -23.10 7.80
C GLU A 3 -2.41 -23.18 6.27
N VAL A 4 -3.19 -24.02 5.60
CA VAL A 4 -3.12 -24.24 4.14
C VAL A 4 -3.40 -22.98 3.31
N ALA A 5 -4.09 -21.99 3.88
CA ALA A 5 -4.43 -20.74 3.22
C ALA A 5 -3.35 -19.66 3.40
N VAL A 6 -2.41 -19.83 4.34
CA VAL A 6 -1.39 -18.84 4.69
C VAL A 6 -0.52 -18.50 3.48
N GLY A 7 -0.12 -19.50 2.68
CA GLY A 7 0.66 -19.27 1.46
C GLY A 7 -0.02 -18.33 0.45
N GLY A 8 -1.35 -18.43 0.33
CA GLY A 8 -2.16 -17.53 -0.50
C GLY A 8 -2.14 -16.08 0.00
N ILE A 9 -2.11 -15.88 1.32
CA ILE A 9 -2.00 -14.55 1.94
C ILE A 9 -0.67 -13.90 1.59
N TYR A 10 0.45 -14.61 1.78
CA TYR A 10 1.78 -14.11 1.40
C TYR A 10 1.86 -13.75 -0.09
N GLY A 11 1.30 -14.60 -0.95
CA GLY A 11 1.28 -14.34 -2.39
C GLY A 11 0.52 -13.05 -2.77
N VAL A 12 -0.57 -12.72 -2.08
CA VAL A 12 -1.33 -11.48 -2.32
C VAL A 12 -0.62 -10.28 -1.73
N LEU A 13 -0.12 -10.38 -0.49
CA LEU A 13 0.59 -9.29 0.17
C LEU A 13 1.85 -8.89 -0.61
N ASN A 14 2.65 -9.85 -1.08
CA ASN A 14 3.85 -9.56 -1.87
C ASN A 14 3.53 -8.79 -3.16
N ARG A 15 2.48 -9.18 -3.90
CA ARG A 15 2.05 -8.48 -5.11
C ARG A 15 1.57 -7.05 -4.83
N ARG A 16 0.99 -6.82 -3.66
CA ARG A 16 0.45 -5.53 -3.23
C ARG A 16 1.43 -4.74 -2.35
N ARG A 17 2.72 -5.11 -2.35
CA ARG A 17 3.79 -4.44 -1.59
C ARG A 17 3.51 -4.39 -0.08
N GLY A 18 2.78 -5.38 0.43
CA GLY A 18 2.53 -5.54 1.85
C GLY A 18 3.74 -6.11 2.57
N HIS A 19 3.85 -5.80 3.86
CA HIS A 19 4.95 -6.27 4.72
C HIS A 19 4.38 -6.98 5.94
N VAL A 20 4.55 -8.30 6.00
CA VAL A 20 4.15 -9.11 7.16
C VAL A 20 5.16 -8.88 8.28
N PHE A 21 4.65 -8.59 9.48
CA PHE A 21 5.48 -8.36 10.66
C PHE A 21 5.12 -9.27 11.85
N GLU A 22 3.98 -9.95 11.78
CA GLU A 22 3.54 -10.88 12.83
C GLU A 22 2.77 -12.03 12.20
N GLU A 23 3.11 -13.25 12.58
CA GLU A 23 2.35 -14.46 12.28
C GLU A 23 2.20 -15.27 13.56
N ASN A 24 0.97 -15.49 13.99
CA ASN A 24 0.66 -16.14 15.26
C ASN A 24 -0.37 -17.25 15.07
N HIS A 25 -0.11 -18.38 15.71
CA HIS A 25 -1.05 -19.50 15.77
C HIS A 25 -2.07 -19.29 16.90
N VAL A 26 -3.35 -19.52 16.61
CA VAL A 26 -4.42 -19.47 17.60
C VAL A 26 -4.48 -20.81 18.33
N THR A 27 -3.86 -20.84 19.51
CA THR A 27 -3.78 -22.03 20.37
C THR A 27 -5.13 -22.73 20.51
N GLY A 28 -5.13 -24.05 20.31
CA GLY A 28 -6.34 -24.89 20.39
C GLY A 28 -7.18 -24.94 19.11
N THR A 29 -6.77 -24.25 18.03
CA THR A 29 -7.45 -24.29 16.72
C THR A 29 -6.41 -24.36 15.59
N PRO A 30 -6.74 -24.82 14.37
CA PRO A 30 -5.81 -24.83 13.23
C PRO A 30 -5.67 -23.44 12.55
N MET A 31 -5.95 -22.36 13.28
CA MET A 31 -6.09 -21.01 12.73
C MET A 31 -4.82 -20.18 12.95
N PHE A 32 -4.45 -19.42 11.93
CA PHE A 32 -3.37 -18.45 11.91
C PHE A 32 -3.91 -17.03 11.80
N ILE A 33 -3.24 -16.12 12.49
CA ILE A 33 -3.41 -14.67 12.40
C ILE A 33 -2.13 -14.11 11.79
N VAL A 34 -2.26 -13.48 10.62
CA VAL A 34 -1.16 -12.78 9.94
C VAL A 34 -1.45 -11.29 10.01
N LYS A 35 -0.50 -10.50 10.54
CA LYS A 35 -0.58 -9.04 10.50
C LYS A 35 0.48 -8.49 9.55
N ALA A 36 0.06 -7.52 8.76
CA ALA A 36 0.89 -6.90 7.76
C ALA A 36 0.53 -5.43 7.58
N TYR A 37 1.52 -4.62 7.21
CA TYR A 37 1.26 -3.31 6.65
C TYR A 37 0.88 -3.45 5.17
N LEU A 38 -0.14 -2.72 4.74
CA LEU A 38 -0.61 -2.68 3.36
C LEU A 38 -0.72 -1.20 2.93
N PRO A 39 -0.01 -0.77 1.88
CA PRO A 39 -0.18 0.59 1.36
C PRO A 39 -1.64 0.85 0.96
N VAL A 40 -2.22 1.96 1.43
CA VAL A 40 -3.64 2.31 1.19
C VAL A 40 -3.95 2.38 -0.32
N ASN A 41 -3.02 2.86 -1.14
CA ASN A 41 -3.21 2.88 -2.59
C ASN A 41 -3.26 1.49 -3.23
N GLU A 42 -2.75 0.45 -2.57
CA GLU A 42 -2.81 -0.96 -2.99
C GLU A 42 -3.91 -1.74 -2.25
N SER A 43 -4.79 -1.10 -1.46
CA SER A 43 -5.85 -1.81 -0.73
C SER A 43 -7.14 -1.97 -1.54
N PHE A 44 -7.32 -1.19 -2.60
CA PHE A 44 -8.49 -1.32 -3.47
C PHE A 44 -8.52 -2.70 -4.14
N GLY A 45 -9.64 -3.42 -3.97
CA GLY A 45 -9.80 -4.81 -4.45
C GLY A 45 -9.10 -5.88 -3.60
N PHE A 46 -8.41 -5.52 -2.51
CA PHE A 46 -7.65 -6.47 -1.69
C PHE A 46 -8.50 -7.63 -1.17
N THR A 47 -9.70 -7.37 -0.66
CA THR A 47 -10.58 -8.43 -0.12
C THR A 47 -10.97 -9.45 -1.17
N ALA A 48 -11.28 -9.01 -2.40
CA ALA A 48 -11.66 -9.91 -3.49
C ALA A 48 -10.47 -10.78 -3.93
N ASP A 49 -9.29 -10.17 -4.06
CA ASP A 49 -8.06 -10.87 -4.40
C ASP A 49 -7.64 -11.86 -3.32
N LEU A 50 -7.72 -11.46 -2.05
CA LEU A 50 -7.40 -12.34 -0.93
C LEU A 50 -8.34 -13.55 -0.92
N ARG A 51 -9.64 -13.33 -1.12
CA ARG A 51 -10.65 -14.40 -1.17
C ARG A 51 -10.35 -15.38 -2.30
N SER A 52 -10.08 -14.90 -3.52
CA SER A 52 -9.82 -15.77 -4.67
C SER A 52 -8.52 -16.59 -4.52
N ASN A 53 -7.50 -16.03 -3.89
CA ASN A 53 -6.19 -16.68 -3.70
C ASN A 53 -6.11 -17.57 -2.45
N THR A 54 -7.17 -17.63 -1.64
CA THR A 54 -7.21 -18.43 -0.40
C THR A 54 -8.41 -19.39 -0.37
N GLY A 55 -9.08 -19.60 -1.51
CA GLY A 55 -10.30 -20.41 -1.57
C GLY A 55 -11.44 -19.86 -0.69
N GLY A 56 -11.38 -18.57 -0.35
CA GLY A 56 -12.29 -17.91 0.57
C GLY A 56 -12.10 -18.23 2.05
N GLN A 57 -10.96 -18.82 2.43
CA GLN A 57 -10.67 -19.24 3.80
C GLN A 57 -9.91 -18.16 4.63
N ALA A 58 -9.46 -17.08 3.98
CA ALA A 58 -8.90 -15.92 4.66
C ALA A 58 -9.92 -14.78 4.76
N PHE A 59 -9.95 -14.13 5.92
CA PHE A 59 -10.86 -13.04 6.24
C PHE A 59 -10.00 -11.82 6.61
N PRO A 60 -9.96 -10.78 5.78
CA PRO A 60 -9.18 -9.59 6.08
C PRO A 60 -9.91 -8.69 7.08
N GLN A 61 -9.17 -8.13 8.02
CA GLN A 61 -9.59 -6.97 8.81
C GLN A 61 -8.55 -5.89 8.60
N CYS A 62 -8.96 -4.77 8.02
CA CYS A 62 -8.07 -3.65 7.73
C CYS A 62 -8.48 -2.44 8.58
N VAL A 63 -7.50 -1.84 9.25
CA VAL A 63 -7.64 -0.58 9.97
C VAL A 63 -6.50 0.35 9.54
N PHE A 64 -6.71 1.66 9.66
CA PHE A 64 -5.61 2.61 9.51
C PHE A 64 -4.59 2.39 10.63
N ASP A 65 -3.31 2.37 10.28
CA ASP A 65 -2.21 2.15 11.22
C ASP A 65 -1.34 3.40 11.36
N HIS A 66 -0.62 3.79 10.31
CA HIS A 66 0.26 4.96 10.32
C HIS A 66 0.45 5.62 8.94
N TRP A 67 1.12 6.76 8.94
CA TRP A 67 1.66 7.40 7.75
C TRP A 67 3.10 6.95 7.52
N GLN A 68 3.37 6.35 6.37
CA GLN A 68 4.72 5.97 5.96
C GLN A 68 5.22 6.90 4.86
N VAL A 69 6.42 7.47 5.05
CA VAL A 69 7.08 8.29 4.02
C VAL A 69 7.54 7.39 2.87
N MET A 70 7.29 7.82 1.64
CA MET A 70 7.83 7.16 0.46
C MET A 70 9.26 7.67 0.19
N ASN A 71 10.24 6.76 0.11
CA ASN A 71 11.67 7.09 -0.01
C ASN A 71 12.11 7.34 -1.48
N GLN A 72 11.30 8.02 -2.28
CA GLN A 72 11.67 8.40 -3.66
C GLN A 72 11.84 9.92 -3.76
N ASP A 73 12.63 10.39 -4.72
CA ASP A 73 12.78 11.82 -4.97
C ASP A 73 11.54 12.36 -5.70
N PRO A 74 10.80 13.34 -5.15
CA PRO A 74 9.67 13.95 -5.85
C PRO A 74 10.07 14.78 -7.08
N PHE A 75 11.35 15.12 -7.26
CA PHE A 75 11.85 15.85 -8.43
C PHE A 75 12.27 14.94 -9.59
N ASP A 76 12.49 13.65 -9.36
CA ASP A 76 12.73 12.66 -10.40
C ASP A 76 11.43 12.33 -11.16
N ASP A 77 11.37 12.70 -12.44
CA ASP A 77 10.24 12.46 -13.35
C ASP A 77 9.90 10.97 -13.54
N SER A 78 10.86 10.07 -13.29
CA SER A 78 10.64 8.63 -13.35
C SER A 78 10.04 8.04 -12.05
N SER A 79 10.03 8.80 -10.96
CA SER A 79 9.57 8.31 -9.66
C SER A 79 8.04 8.16 -9.58
N LYS A 80 7.58 7.19 -8.78
CA LYS A 80 6.14 6.98 -8.52
C LYS A 80 5.55 8.16 -7.74
N ILE A 81 6.33 8.81 -6.88
CA ILE A 81 5.90 10.02 -6.14
C ILE A 81 5.58 11.15 -7.11
N ARG A 82 6.45 11.42 -8.10
CA ARG A 82 6.26 12.47 -9.09
C ARG A 82 5.02 12.24 -9.94
N GLN A 83 4.77 11.00 -10.35
CA GLN A 83 3.52 10.62 -11.05
C GLN A 83 2.28 10.93 -10.19
N ILE A 84 2.27 10.51 -8.92
CA ILE A 84 1.15 10.78 -7.99
C ILE A 84 0.91 12.27 -7.82
N ILE A 85 1.97 13.07 -7.64
CA ILE A 85 1.88 14.53 -7.52
C ILE A 85 1.24 15.13 -8.77
N ASN A 86 1.72 14.75 -9.96
CA ASN A 86 1.21 15.27 -11.23
C ASN A 86 -0.27 14.92 -11.45
N ASP A 87 -0.67 13.68 -11.20
CA ASP A 87 -2.06 13.24 -11.33
C ASP A 87 -3.00 14.05 -10.40
N ILE A 88 -2.57 14.28 -9.15
CA ILE A 88 -3.34 15.07 -8.19
C ILE A 88 -3.44 16.53 -8.64
N ARG A 89 -2.33 17.15 -9.06
CA ARG A 89 -2.30 18.54 -9.52
C ARG A 89 -3.17 18.76 -10.75
N LYS A 90 -3.06 17.88 -11.75
CA LYS A 90 -3.90 17.86 -12.95
C LYS A 90 -5.37 17.75 -12.60
N ARG A 91 -5.75 16.81 -11.73
CA ARG A 91 -7.13 16.65 -11.24
C ARG A 91 -7.65 17.91 -10.53
N LYS A 92 -6.76 18.69 -9.90
CA LYS A 92 -7.10 19.94 -9.21
C LYS A 92 -7.02 21.18 -10.11
N GLY A 93 -6.69 21.03 -11.39
CA GLY A 93 -6.54 22.16 -12.31
C GLY A 93 -5.31 23.04 -12.03
N LEU A 94 -4.31 22.50 -11.34
CA LEU A 94 -3.05 23.19 -11.05
C LEU A 94 -2.02 22.92 -12.16
N LYS A 95 -1.08 23.86 -12.35
CA LYS A 95 0.07 23.68 -13.26
C LYS A 95 0.80 22.37 -12.93
N GLU A 96 1.00 21.50 -13.91
CA GLU A 96 1.71 20.24 -13.74
C GLU A 96 3.16 20.47 -13.27
N GLY A 97 3.73 19.49 -12.56
CA GLY A 97 5.06 19.61 -11.96
C GLY A 97 5.09 20.35 -10.62
N ILE A 98 6.23 20.23 -9.93
CA ILE A 98 6.49 20.95 -8.69
C ILE A 98 6.93 22.37 -9.06
N PRO A 99 6.29 23.43 -8.51
CA PRO A 99 6.71 24.80 -8.77
C PRO A 99 8.20 24.99 -8.44
N PRO A 100 9.01 25.55 -9.36
CA PRO A 100 10.41 25.82 -9.09
C PRO A 100 10.56 26.89 -8.00
N LEU A 101 11.72 26.92 -7.35
CA LEU A 101 12.01 27.92 -6.31
C LEU A 101 11.89 29.36 -6.83
N ASP A 102 12.23 29.58 -8.10
CA ASP A 102 12.18 30.89 -8.77
C ASP A 102 10.78 31.51 -8.80
N ASP A 103 9.71 30.70 -8.72
CA ASP A 103 8.33 31.21 -8.62
C ASP A 103 8.09 31.93 -7.28
N PHE A 104 8.95 31.73 -6.28
CA PHE A 104 8.81 32.27 -4.92
C PHE A 104 9.98 33.13 -4.45
N TYR A 105 11.10 33.12 -5.18
CA TYR A 105 12.32 33.81 -4.77
C TYR A 105 12.51 35.11 -5.56
N ASP A 106 12.29 36.26 -4.89
CA ASP A 106 12.58 37.58 -5.46
C ASP A 106 14.03 37.96 -5.14
N LYS A 107 14.81 38.26 -6.19
CA LYS A 107 16.21 38.68 -6.03
C LYS A 107 16.24 40.20 -5.80
N LEU A 108 16.62 40.58 -4.59
CA LEU A 108 16.99 41.97 -4.24
C LEU A 108 18.14 42.50 -5.11
#